data_AF-A0A6A4UZ20-F1
#
_entry.id   AF-A0A6A4UZ20-F1
#
_cell.length_a   1.000
_cell.length_b   1.000
_cell.length_c   1.000
_cell.angle_alpha   90.00
_cell.angle_beta   90.00
_cell.angle_gamma   90.00
#
_symmetry.space_group_name_H-M   'P 1'
#
loop_
_entity.id
_entity.type
_entity.pdbx_description
1 polymer ?
#
loop_
_entity_poly.entity_id
_entity_poly.type
_entity_poly.pdbx_seq_one_letter_code
_entity_poly.pdbx_strand_id
1 'polypeptide(L)'
;MNSPSETVQIFVPLKLRKKNGRPKIMPPADYLPSEDQTQAPHVLRAIGRAWSWRRRMEAGEFGTVQDLASAVGVTDRFIGRHIRLAYLAPEILKRLVYKREIPAITLVELGECIELPWAEQADVVFSKA
;
A
#
# COMPACT_ATOMS: atom_id res chain seq x y z
N MET A 1 15.29 -48.94 -22.19
CA MET A 1 13.94 -48.76 -21.62
C MET A 1 14.05 -47.64 -20.60
N ASN A 2 13.53 -46.44 -20.91
CA ASN A 2 13.51 -45.32 -19.95
C ASN A 2 12.38 -45.57 -18.96
N SER A 3 12.72 -45.84 -17.70
CA SER A 3 11.75 -45.92 -16.61
C SER A 3 10.97 -44.60 -16.50
N PRO A 4 9.67 -44.63 -16.19
CA PRO A 4 8.86 -43.42 -16.06
C PRO A 4 9.43 -42.56 -14.94
N SER A 5 9.56 -41.26 -15.21
CA SER A 5 10.11 -40.24 -14.30
C SER A 5 9.58 -40.37 -12.87
N GLU A 6 10.49 -40.57 -11.91
CA GLU A 6 10.21 -40.58 -10.48
C GLU A 6 9.46 -39.29 -10.10
N THR A 7 8.17 -39.44 -9.79
CA THR A 7 7.32 -38.32 -9.37
C THR A 7 7.46 -38.16 -7.87
N VAL A 8 8.04 -37.06 -7.43
CA VAL A 8 8.11 -36.72 -6.00
C VAL A 8 6.75 -36.18 -5.55
N GLN A 9 6.07 -36.91 -4.67
CA GLN A 9 4.85 -36.45 -4.01
C GLN A 9 5.21 -35.85 -2.64
N ILE A 10 4.90 -34.57 -2.43
CA ILE A 10 5.10 -33.88 -1.16
C ILE A 10 3.74 -33.68 -0.50
N PHE A 11 3.57 -34.19 0.72
CA PHE A 11 2.39 -33.92 1.54
C PHE A 11 2.67 -32.75 2.48
N VAL A 12 2.01 -31.62 2.23
CA VAL A 12 2.09 -30.43 3.10
C VAL A 12 0.81 -30.36 3.94
N PRO A 13 0.88 -30.52 5.27
CA PRO A 13 -0.31 -30.40 6.11
C PRO A 13 -0.82 -28.95 6.14
N LEU A 14 -2.03 -28.74 5.64
CA LEU A 14 -2.66 -27.41 5.56
C LEU A 14 -3.82 -27.33 6.56
N LYS A 15 -3.93 -26.21 7.30
CA LYS A 15 -5.11 -25.91 8.11
C LYS A 15 -5.93 -24.83 7.42
N LEU A 16 -7.14 -25.18 6.97
CA LEU A 16 -8.07 -24.21 6.39
C LEU A 16 -8.61 -23.29 7.50
N ARG A 17 -8.44 -21.97 7.33
CA ARG A 17 -8.97 -20.96 8.26
C ARG A 17 -9.89 -20.00 7.52
N LYS A 18 -10.79 -19.31 8.23
CA LYS A 18 -11.70 -18.31 7.63
C LYS A 18 -11.15 -16.90 7.91
N LYS A 19 -10.98 -16.07 6.87
CA LYS A 19 -10.70 -14.63 6.98
C LYS A 19 -11.85 -13.87 6.31
N ASN A 20 -12.52 -12.99 7.05
CA ASN A 20 -13.72 -12.27 6.61
C ASN A 20 -14.82 -13.21 6.07
N GLY A 21 -15.03 -14.35 6.74
CA GLY A 21 -16.03 -15.36 6.37
C GLY A 21 -15.67 -16.26 5.19
N ARG A 22 -14.60 -15.97 4.43
CA ARG A 22 -14.15 -16.79 3.30
C ARG A 22 -13.04 -17.75 3.71
N PRO A 23 -13.09 -19.04 3.28
CA PRO A 23 -12.00 -19.97 3.52
C PRO A 23 -10.74 -19.51 2.80
N LYS A 24 -9.62 -19.42 3.51
CA LYS A 24 -8.30 -19.12 2.97
C LYS A 24 -7.29 -20.11 3.54
N ILE A 25 -6.33 -20.52 2.72
CA ILE A 25 -5.11 -21.18 3.18
C ILE A 25 -4.34 -20.11 3.97
N MET A 26 -4.13 -20.37 5.24
CA MET A 26 -3.37 -19.48 6.11
C MET A 26 -2.03 -20.13 6.44
N PRO A 27 -0.96 -19.33 6.62
CA PRO A 27 0.30 -19.85 7.09
C PRO A 27 0.17 -20.46 8.51
N PRO A 28 1.16 -21.26 8.95
CA PRO A 28 1.22 -21.84 10.28
C PRO A 28 0.97 -20.83 11.43
N ALA A 29 0.57 -21.30 12.61
CA ALA A 29 0.18 -20.42 13.72
C ALA A 29 1.35 -19.62 14.31
N ASP A 30 2.53 -20.19 14.19
CA ASP A 30 3.87 -19.71 14.56
C ASP A 30 4.55 -18.94 13.43
N TYR A 31 3.87 -18.75 12.30
CA TYR A 31 4.35 -17.92 11.21
C TYR A 31 4.47 -16.47 11.67
N LEU A 32 5.72 -15.99 11.77
CA LEU A 32 6.00 -14.58 11.99
C LEU A 32 5.82 -13.84 10.65
N PRO A 33 4.90 -12.87 10.55
CA PRO A 33 4.65 -12.12 9.32
C PRO A 33 5.86 -11.34 8.77
N SER A 34 7.01 -11.39 9.44
CA SER A 34 8.25 -10.73 9.02
C SER A 34 8.90 -11.35 7.79
N GLU A 35 8.58 -12.60 7.44
CA GLU A 35 9.15 -13.28 6.26
C GLU A 35 8.48 -12.84 4.96
N ASP A 36 7.19 -12.50 5.00
CA ASP A 36 6.47 -11.86 3.90
C ASP A 36 6.44 -10.35 4.11
N GLN A 37 7.57 -9.65 3.93
CA GLN A 37 7.63 -8.19 3.76
C GLN A 37 6.85 -7.75 2.50
N THR A 38 5.57 -8.05 2.47
CA THR A 38 4.66 -7.71 1.39
C THR A 38 4.32 -6.27 1.64
N GLN A 39 5.05 -5.38 0.97
CA GLN A 39 4.78 -3.95 0.90
C GLN A 39 3.28 -3.69 1.03
N ALA A 40 2.86 -2.76 1.87
CA ALA A 40 1.45 -2.42 2.06
C ALA A 40 0.82 -2.00 0.70
N PRO A 41 0.12 -2.89 -0.04
CA PRO A 41 -0.17 -2.63 -1.45
C PRO A 41 -1.20 -1.51 -1.60
N HIS A 42 -2.03 -1.34 -0.58
CA HIS A 42 -3.00 -0.26 -0.48
C HIS A 42 -2.32 1.12 -0.32
N VAL A 43 -1.22 1.22 0.43
CA VAL A 43 -0.44 2.46 0.58
C VAL A 43 0.23 2.81 -0.75
N LEU A 44 0.88 1.84 -1.39
CA LEU A 44 1.51 2.07 -2.69
C LEU A 44 0.50 2.47 -3.77
N ARG A 45 -0.67 1.83 -3.82
CA ARG A 45 -1.75 2.21 -4.74
C ARG A 45 -2.27 3.61 -4.45
N ALA A 46 -2.39 4.01 -3.19
CA ALA A 46 -2.83 5.35 -2.83
C ALA A 46 -1.83 6.42 -3.27
N ILE A 47 -0.53 6.20 -3.02
CA ILE A 47 0.55 7.08 -3.50
C ILE A 47 0.55 7.16 -5.03
N GLY A 48 0.49 6.01 -5.72
CA GLY A 48 0.44 5.97 -7.18
C GLY A 48 -0.75 6.72 -7.77
N ARG A 49 -1.93 6.61 -7.15
CA ARG A 49 -3.13 7.37 -7.52
C ARG A 49 -2.92 8.87 -7.31
N ALA A 50 -2.40 9.28 -6.15
CA ALA A 50 -2.13 10.68 -5.85
C ALA A 50 -1.21 11.32 -6.90
N TRP A 51 -0.12 10.64 -7.26
CA TRP A 51 0.81 11.10 -8.30
C TRP A 51 0.20 11.11 -9.70
N SER A 52 -0.67 10.14 -10.02
CA SER A 52 -1.39 10.13 -11.30
C SER A 52 -2.36 11.31 -11.38
N TRP A 53 -3.18 11.51 -10.35
CA TRP A 53 -4.13 12.63 -10.28
C TRP A 53 -3.44 13.98 -10.36
N ARG A 54 -2.37 14.19 -9.59
CA ARG A 54 -1.56 15.41 -9.64
C ARG A 54 -1.09 15.71 -11.07
N ARG A 55 -0.48 14.72 -11.75
CA ARG A 55 0.01 14.90 -13.13
C ARG A 55 -1.10 15.21 -14.12
N ARG A 56 -2.25 14.57 -14.00
CA ARG A 56 -3.41 14.83 -14.87
C ARG A 56 -3.99 16.23 -14.65
N MET A 57 -4.02 16.70 -13.41
CA MET A 57 -4.41 18.08 -13.09
C MET A 57 -3.38 19.09 -13.61
N GLU A 58 -2.08 18.83 -13.43
CA GLU A 58 -0.99 19.67 -13.97
C GLU A 58 -0.99 19.71 -15.51
N ALA A 59 -1.40 18.62 -16.16
CA ALA A 59 -1.58 18.53 -17.61
C ALA A 59 -2.85 19.26 -18.11
N GLY A 60 -3.68 19.80 -17.22
CA GLY A 60 -4.92 20.49 -17.58
C GLY A 60 -6.07 19.58 -17.98
N GLU A 61 -5.99 18.27 -17.76
CA GLU A 61 -7.10 17.34 -18.04
C GLU A 61 -8.33 17.62 -17.16
N PHE A 62 -8.10 18.18 -15.96
CA PHE A 62 -9.14 18.57 -15.02
C PHE A 62 -8.84 19.97 -14.47
N GLY A 63 -9.82 20.87 -14.55
CA GLY A 63 -9.68 22.24 -14.05
C GLY A 63 -9.82 22.34 -12.53
N THR A 64 -10.58 21.45 -11.91
CA THR A 64 -10.84 21.47 -10.47
C THR A 64 -10.76 20.08 -9.85
N VAL A 65 -10.62 20.05 -8.51
CA VAL A 65 -10.73 18.80 -7.72
C VAL A 65 -12.12 18.17 -7.89
N GLN A 66 -13.16 18.98 -8.08
CA GLN A 66 -14.53 18.50 -8.30
C GLN A 66 -14.68 17.78 -9.65
N ASP A 67 -14.04 18.28 -10.71
CA ASP A 67 -14.04 17.65 -12.04
C ASP A 67 -13.38 16.27 -11.98
N LEU A 68 -12.21 16.21 -11.33
CA LEU A 68 -11.48 14.97 -11.10
C LEU A 68 -12.31 13.98 -10.26
N ALA A 69 -12.95 14.45 -9.21
CA ALA A 69 -13.79 13.63 -8.33
C ALA A 69 -14.98 13.03 -9.10
N SER A 70 -15.64 13.85 -9.91
CA SER A 70 -16.75 13.44 -10.78
C SER A 70 -16.30 12.39 -11.80
N ALA A 71 -15.14 12.60 -12.44
CA ALA A 71 -14.59 11.68 -13.43
C ALA A 71 -14.17 10.32 -12.84
N VAL A 72 -13.72 10.29 -11.58
CA VAL A 72 -13.28 9.06 -10.89
C VAL A 72 -14.44 8.36 -10.15
N GLY A 73 -15.57 9.05 -9.93
CA GLY A 73 -16.72 8.51 -9.19
C GLY A 73 -16.50 8.47 -7.68
N VAL A 74 -15.81 9.47 -7.14
CA VAL A 74 -15.53 9.62 -5.70
C VAL A 74 -15.86 11.04 -5.23
N THR A 75 -15.82 11.29 -3.92
CA THR A 75 -16.06 12.64 -3.40
C THR A 75 -14.82 13.54 -3.59
N ASP A 76 -15.06 14.83 -3.76
CA ASP A 76 -14.04 15.88 -3.77
C ASP A 76 -13.17 15.85 -2.50
N ARG A 77 -13.77 15.64 -1.33
CA ARG A 77 -13.07 15.47 -0.05
C ARG A 77 -12.14 14.25 -0.06
N PHE A 78 -12.55 13.15 -0.69
CA PHE A 78 -11.72 11.97 -0.82
C PHE A 78 -10.50 12.24 -1.69
N ILE A 79 -10.68 12.86 -2.87
CA ILE A 79 -9.58 13.29 -3.73
C ILE A 79 -8.67 14.27 -2.99
N GLY A 80 -9.23 15.31 -2.38
CA GLY A 80 -8.49 16.37 -1.70
C GLY A 80 -7.61 15.83 -0.56
N ARG A 81 -8.07 14.82 0.19
CA ARG A 81 -7.24 14.16 1.21
C ARG A 81 -6.14 13.30 0.60
N HIS A 82 -6.46 12.52 -0.44
CA HIS A 82 -5.53 11.53 -0.98
C HIS A 82 -4.50 12.12 -1.95
N ILE A 83 -4.86 13.15 -2.72
CA ILE A 83 -3.95 13.80 -3.68
C ILE A 83 -2.74 14.43 -2.97
N ARG A 84 -2.91 14.83 -1.71
CA ARG A 84 -1.82 15.35 -0.88
C ARG A 84 -0.67 14.34 -0.73
N LEU A 85 -0.93 13.03 -0.78
CA LEU A 85 0.11 11.99 -0.68
C LEU A 85 1.21 12.11 -1.76
N ALA A 86 0.95 12.85 -2.84
CA ALA A 86 1.95 13.18 -3.85
C ALA A 86 3.04 14.15 -3.35
N TYR A 87 2.85 14.77 -2.17
CA TYR A 87 3.75 15.76 -1.57
C TYR A 87 4.42 15.27 -0.27
N LEU A 88 4.40 13.96 -0.02
CA LEU A 88 5.18 13.36 1.06
C LEU A 88 6.68 13.61 0.88
N ALA A 89 7.42 13.70 1.99
CA ALA A 89 8.86 13.85 1.97
C ALA A 89 9.52 12.76 1.09
N PRO A 90 10.53 13.12 0.27
CA PRO A 90 11.21 12.16 -0.60
C PRO A 90 11.77 10.94 0.14
N GLU A 91 12.22 11.11 1.38
CA GLU A 91 12.74 9.99 2.19
C GLU A 91 11.64 8.98 2.54
N ILE A 92 10.39 9.41 2.76
CA ILE A 92 9.28 8.49 2.98
C ILE A 92 9.01 7.68 1.72
N LEU A 93 8.93 8.33 0.57
CA LEU A 93 8.74 7.65 -0.71
C LEU A 93 9.88 6.65 -0.96
N LYS A 94 11.11 7.02 -0.62
CA LYS A 94 12.27 6.13 -0.72
C LYS A 94 12.12 4.88 0.14
N ARG A 95 11.74 5.05 1.42
CA ARG A 95 11.55 3.95 2.37
C ARG A 95 10.37 3.04 1.99
N LEU A 96 9.24 3.62 1.59
CA LEU A 96 8.04 2.85 1.19
C LEU A 96 8.22 2.10 -0.15
N VAL A 97 8.75 2.77 -1.18
CA VAL A 97 8.80 2.23 -2.54
C VAL A 97 10.03 1.35 -2.76
N TYR A 98 11.22 1.82 -2.36
CA TYR A 98 12.47 1.11 -2.62
C TYR A 98 12.86 0.17 -1.49
N LYS A 99 12.87 0.66 -0.24
CA LYS A 99 13.25 -0.17 0.92
C LYS A 99 12.11 -1.09 1.38
N ARG A 100 10.92 -0.96 0.79
CA ARG A 100 9.74 -1.79 1.07
C ARG A 100 9.32 -1.76 2.54
N GLU A 101 9.69 -0.70 3.25
CA GLU A 101 9.38 -0.56 4.66
C GLU A 101 7.86 -0.38 4.85
N ILE A 102 7.35 -1.01 5.91
CA ILE A 102 5.94 -0.93 6.26
C ILE A 102 5.76 0.31 7.15
N PRO A 103 4.85 1.24 6.81
CA PRO A 103 4.58 2.37 7.68
C PRO A 103 3.97 1.86 8.99
N ALA A 104 4.37 2.48 10.10
CA ALA A 104 3.82 2.18 11.42
C ALA A 104 2.46 2.85 11.66
N ILE A 105 2.00 3.65 10.69
CA ILE A 105 0.76 4.42 10.70
C ILE A 105 -0.18 3.99 9.57
N THR A 106 -1.45 4.33 9.73
CA THR A 106 -2.49 4.13 8.72
C THR A 106 -2.38 5.11 7.55
N LEU A 107 -3.08 4.82 6.45
CA LEU A 107 -3.13 5.72 5.29
C LEU A 107 -3.76 7.10 5.63
N VAL A 108 -4.68 7.14 6.59
CA VAL A 108 -5.32 8.40 7.02
C VAL A 108 -4.30 9.26 7.78
N GLU A 109 -3.61 8.68 8.75
CA GLU A 109 -2.53 9.34 9.49
C GLU A 109 -1.40 9.77 8.55
N LEU A 110 -1.09 8.98 7.50
CA LEU A 110 -0.11 9.36 6.48
C LEU A 110 -0.53 10.61 5.70
N GLY A 111 -1.84 10.81 5.49
CA GLY A 111 -2.39 12.02 4.89
C GLY A 111 -2.32 13.24 5.81
N GLU A 112 -2.32 13.04 7.13
CA GLU A 112 -2.19 14.09 8.14
C GLU A 112 -0.72 14.49 8.35
N CYS A 113 0.22 13.54 8.23
CA CYS A 113 1.66 13.78 8.32
C CYS A 113 2.19 14.79 7.29
N ILE A 114 1.43 15.06 6.23
CA ILE A 114 1.82 15.98 5.16
C ILE A 114 1.91 17.43 5.67
N GLU A 115 1.18 17.75 6.73
CA GLU A 115 1.20 19.09 7.34
C GLU A 115 2.47 19.32 8.19
N LEU A 116 3.23 18.26 8.48
CA LEU A 116 4.50 18.35 9.22
C LEU A 116 5.67 18.74 8.31
N PRO A 117 6.71 19.41 8.84
CA PRO A 117 7.97 19.63 8.13
C PRO A 117 8.55 18.30 7.63
N TRP A 118 9.09 18.28 6.41
CA TRP A 118 9.65 17.05 5.81
C TRP A 118 10.68 16.33 6.68
N ALA A 119 11.44 17.08 7.49
CA ALA A 119 12.42 16.52 8.42
C ALA A 119 11.79 15.63 9.50
N GLU A 120 10.56 15.93 9.92
CA GLU A 120 9.84 15.22 11.00
C GLU A 120 8.98 14.08 10.47
N GLN A 121 8.59 14.11 9.19
CA GLN A 121 7.64 13.14 8.64
C GLN A 121 8.18 11.70 8.71
N ALA A 122 9.47 11.48 8.42
CA ALA A 122 10.05 10.14 8.41
C ALA A 122 10.02 9.47 9.79
N ASP A 123 10.21 10.25 10.86
CA ASP A 123 10.10 9.72 12.21
C ASP A 123 8.66 9.33 12.49
N VAL A 124 7.68 10.21 12.26
CA VAL A 124 6.27 9.90 12.54
C VAL A 124 5.75 8.69 11.74
N VAL A 125 6.16 8.55 10.47
CA VAL A 125 5.66 7.47 9.60
C VAL A 125 6.19 6.09 9.99
N PHE A 126 7.44 6.01 10.48
CA PHE A 126 8.11 4.74 10.73
C PHE A 126 8.43 4.48 12.21
N SER A 127 8.24 5.45 13.11
CA SER A 127 8.36 5.28 14.55
C SER A 127 6.97 5.26 15.20
N LYS A 128 6.38 4.07 15.25
CA LYS A 128 5.31 3.76 16.22
C LYS A 128 5.71 2.44 16.89
N ALA A 129 5.84 2.51 18.22
CA ALA A 129 6.37 1.48 19.11
C ALA A 129 5.78 0.08 18.88
#